data_AF-A0A4P8TKF3-F1
#
_entry.id   AF-A0A4P8TKF3-F1
#
_cell.length_a   1.000
_cell.length_b   1.000
_cell.length_c   1.000
_cell.angle_alpha   90.00
_cell.angle_beta   90.00
_cell.angle_gamma   90.00
#
_symmetry.space_group_name_H-M   'P 1'
#
loop_
_entity.id
_entity.type
_entity.pdbx_description
1 polymer ?
#
loop_
_entity_poly.entity_id
_entity_poly.type
_entity_poly.pdbx_seq_one_letter_code
_entity_poly.pdbx_strand_id
1 'polypeptide(L)'
;MSGFYGADTEQLREQAGACLRGSGTLRDLIGTTSAMVGAVEWTGPDADAFRERWQSEVRAQLTARADALRARADELTAQAEEQDGASDGDGSGGGPFGSPLPFPFPFPFELPGPCGVPGTGTRSGPRRDRVCMRRRAPRSTDRSEPRAP
;
A
#
# COMPACT_ATOMS: atom_id res chain seq x y z
N MET A 1 -8.41 -18.00 31.27
CA MET A 1 -9.71 -17.76 30.59
C MET A 1 -9.41 -16.96 29.33
N SER A 2 -9.30 -17.63 28.20
CA SER A 2 -9.02 -17.02 26.89
C SER A 2 -10.32 -16.48 26.31
N GLY A 3 -10.49 -15.16 26.38
CA GLY A 3 -11.50 -14.48 25.57
C GLY A 3 -11.20 -14.74 24.10
N PHE A 4 -12.23 -15.13 23.36
CA PHE A 4 -12.21 -15.20 21.90
C PHE A 4 -11.93 -13.79 21.37
N TYR A 5 -10.69 -13.52 20.97
CA TYR A 5 -10.34 -12.29 20.26
C TYR A 5 -10.68 -12.51 18.79
N GLY A 6 -11.95 -12.28 18.42
CA GLY A 6 -12.32 -11.99 17.04
C GLY A 6 -11.43 -10.85 16.53
N ALA A 7 -11.06 -10.83 15.25
CA ALA A 7 -10.18 -9.78 14.74
C ALA A 7 -10.82 -8.43 15.04
N ASP A 8 -10.02 -7.45 15.42
CA ASP A 8 -10.50 -6.11 15.70
C ASP A 8 -11.04 -5.51 14.40
N THR A 9 -12.36 -5.58 14.21
CA THR A 9 -13.05 -5.12 13.00
C THR A 9 -12.95 -3.60 12.85
N GLU A 10 -12.74 -2.88 13.96
CA GLU A 10 -12.40 -1.46 13.95
C GLU A 10 -11.01 -1.23 13.35
N GLN A 11 -10.01 -2.02 13.76
CA GLN A 11 -8.66 -1.94 13.20
C GLN A 11 -8.59 -2.30 11.70
N LEU A 12 -9.40 -3.27 11.24
CA LEU A 12 -9.55 -3.59 9.81
C LEU A 12 -10.15 -2.41 9.02
N ARG A 13 -11.18 -1.76 9.56
CA ARG A 13 -11.79 -0.56 8.96
C ARG A 13 -10.84 0.63 8.94
N GLU A 14 -10.05 0.83 9.99
CA GLU A 14 -9.03 1.88 10.02
C GLU A 14 -7.98 1.66 8.91
N GLN A 15 -7.52 0.43 8.75
CA GLN A 15 -6.56 0.07 7.70
C GLN A 15 -7.16 0.20 6.31
N ALA A 16 -8.40 -0.24 6.10
CA ALA A 16 -9.14 -0.04 4.85
C ALA A 16 -9.22 1.46 4.51
N GLY A 17 -9.59 2.29 5.49
CA GLY A 17 -9.61 3.74 5.34
C GLY A 17 -8.25 4.33 4.98
N ALA A 18 -7.16 3.85 5.58
CA ALA A 18 -5.81 4.28 5.24
C ALA A 18 -5.43 3.90 3.79
N CYS A 19 -5.78 2.69 3.34
CA CYS A 19 -5.57 2.24 1.96
C CYS A 19 -6.36 3.10 0.95
N LEU A 20 -7.63 3.42 1.24
CA LEU A 20 -8.44 4.31 0.39
C LEU A 20 -7.85 5.71 0.28
N ARG A 21 -7.43 6.31 1.40
CA ARG A 21 -6.75 7.63 1.39
C ARG A 21 -5.45 7.59 0.59
N GLY A 22 -4.66 6.53 0.73
CA GLY A 22 -3.43 6.33 -0.02
C GLY A 22 -3.68 6.21 -1.53
N SER A 23 -4.69 5.44 -1.93
CA SER A 23 -5.11 5.31 -3.33
C SER A 23 -5.53 6.66 -3.93
N GLY A 24 -6.35 7.43 -3.21
CA GLY A 24 -6.75 8.78 -3.64
C GLY A 24 -5.56 9.72 -3.80
N THR A 25 -4.68 9.77 -2.80
CA THR A 25 -3.47 10.61 -2.84
C THR A 25 -2.58 10.27 -4.04
N LEU A 26 -2.41 8.98 -4.37
CA LEU A 26 -1.65 8.57 -5.55
C LEU A 26 -2.31 9.08 -6.84
N ARG A 27 -3.63 8.99 -6.98
CA ARG A 27 -4.35 9.49 -8.17
C ARG A 27 -4.20 11.00 -8.34
N ASP A 28 -4.27 11.76 -7.25
CA ASP A 28 -4.08 13.21 -7.27
C ASP A 28 -2.66 13.60 -7.70
N LEU A 29 -1.64 12.88 -7.19
CA LEU A 29 -0.25 13.09 -7.58
C LEU A 29 0.00 12.73 -9.05
N ILE A 30 -0.60 11.66 -9.57
CA ILE A 30 -0.54 11.29 -10.99
C ILE A 30 -1.13 12.41 -11.86
N GLY A 31 -2.30 12.94 -11.46
CA GLY A 31 -2.97 14.03 -12.17
C GLY A 31 -2.13 15.31 -12.18
N THR A 32 -1.66 15.73 -11.01
CA THR A 32 -0.84 16.94 -10.82
C THR A 32 0.47 16.84 -11.62
N THR A 33 1.14 15.69 -11.55
CA THR A 33 2.39 15.48 -12.29
C THR A 33 2.14 15.47 -13.80
N SER A 34 1.07 14.83 -14.27
CA SER A 34 0.71 14.85 -15.69
C SER A 34 0.45 16.26 -16.22
N ALA A 35 -0.20 17.11 -15.41
CA ALA A 35 -0.42 18.51 -15.76
C ALA A 35 0.89 19.29 -15.82
N MET A 36 1.79 19.11 -14.84
CA MET A 36 3.12 19.74 -14.85
C MET A 36 3.97 19.32 -16.05
N VAL A 37 3.96 18.04 -16.41
CA VAL A 37 4.70 17.50 -17.57
C VAL A 37 4.20 18.10 -18.89
N GLY A 38 2.91 18.43 -19.00
CA GLY A 38 2.33 19.09 -20.16
C GLY A 38 2.49 20.62 -20.17
N ALA A 39 2.58 21.27 -19.01
CA ALA A 39 2.59 22.73 -18.90
C ALA A 39 4.00 23.36 -19.04
N VAL A 40 5.06 22.59 -18.85
CA VAL A 40 6.44 23.10 -18.95
C VAL A 40 6.86 23.20 -20.43
N GLU A 41 7.27 24.40 -20.84
CA GLU A 41 7.88 24.68 -22.14
C GLU A 41 9.32 24.13 -22.19
N TRP A 42 9.42 22.81 -22.31
CA TRP A 42 10.65 22.07 -22.51
C TRP A 42 10.53 21.28 -23.82
N THR A 43 11.27 21.67 -24.84
CA THR A 43 11.16 21.08 -26.19
C THR A 43 12.43 20.36 -26.58
N GLY A 44 12.30 19.26 -27.32
CA GLY A 44 13.42 18.49 -27.86
C GLY A 44 13.24 16.99 -27.66
N PRO A 45 14.13 16.15 -28.25
CA PRO A 45 13.99 14.69 -28.25
C PRO A 45 13.87 14.09 -26.85
N ASP A 46 14.62 14.62 -25.88
CA ASP A 46 14.57 14.15 -24.48
C ASP A 46 13.25 14.48 -23.81
N ALA A 47 12.65 15.63 -24.13
CA ALA A 47 11.37 16.04 -23.58
C ALA A 47 10.25 15.12 -24.09
N ASP A 48 10.29 14.77 -25.38
CA ASP A 48 9.33 13.87 -26.00
C ASP A 48 9.48 12.45 -25.46
N ALA A 49 10.71 11.94 -25.34
CA ALA A 49 10.99 10.64 -24.75
C ALA A 49 10.55 10.57 -23.27
N PHE A 50 10.72 11.66 -22.51
CA PHE A 50 10.25 11.73 -21.12
C PHE A 50 8.71 11.72 -21.05
N ARG A 51 8.03 12.52 -21.88
CA ARG A 51 6.55 12.54 -21.95
C ARG A 51 6.00 11.17 -22.34
N GLU A 52 6.61 10.52 -23.32
CA GLU A 52 6.22 9.17 -23.75
C GLU A 52 6.39 8.15 -22.61
N ARG A 53 7.54 8.15 -21.92
CA ARG A 53 7.78 7.24 -20.79
C ARG A 53 6.84 7.54 -19.62
N TRP A 54 6.56 8.81 -19.34
CA TRP A 54 5.59 9.21 -18.33
C TRP A 54 4.20 8.62 -18.61
N GLN A 55 3.71 8.78 -19.85
CA GLN A 55 2.36 8.35 -20.22
C GLN A 55 2.24 6.82 -20.33
N SER A 56 3.25 6.15 -20.90
CA SER A 56 3.18 4.71 -21.19
C SER A 56 3.55 3.84 -19.98
N GLU A 57 4.54 4.24 -19.20
CA GLU A 57 5.12 3.40 -18.16
C GLU A 57 4.77 3.91 -16.75
N VAL A 58 5.21 5.13 -16.42
CA VAL A 58 5.15 5.63 -15.04
C VAL A 58 3.70 5.81 -14.59
N ARG A 59 2.88 6.46 -15.41
CA ARG A 59 1.45 6.68 -15.13
C ARG A 59 0.71 5.35 -14.99
N ALA A 60 0.96 4.40 -15.89
CA ALA A 60 0.32 3.08 -15.85
C ALA A 60 0.67 2.31 -14.58
N GLN A 61 1.95 2.27 -14.20
CA GLN A 61 2.41 1.61 -12.98
C GLN A 61 1.80 2.25 -11.72
N LEU A 62 1.80 3.58 -11.62
CA LEU A 62 1.23 4.28 -10.46
C LEU A 62 -0.28 4.07 -10.36
N THR A 63 -0.99 4.06 -11.49
CA THR A 63 -2.44 3.77 -11.53
C THR A 63 -2.72 2.36 -11.03
N ALA A 64 -1.97 1.36 -11.51
CA ALA A 64 -2.10 -0.02 -11.05
C ALA A 64 -1.85 -0.17 -9.53
N ARG A 65 -0.92 0.59 -8.96
CA ARG A 65 -0.69 0.61 -7.51
C ARG A 65 -1.84 1.24 -6.74
N ALA A 66 -2.40 2.34 -7.24
CA ALA A 66 -3.57 2.97 -6.64
C ALA A 66 -4.78 2.02 -6.66
N ASP A 67 -4.98 1.28 -7.76
CA ASP A 67 -6.05 0.30 -7.89
C ASP A 67 -5.85 -0.89 -6.94
N ALA A 68 -4.62 -1.37 -6.79
CA ALA A 68 -4.30 -2.43 -5.84
C ALA A 68 -4.57 -2.01 -4.38
N LEU A 69 -4.27 -0.77 -4.01
CA LEU A 69 -4.60 -0.24 -2.67
C LEU A 69 -6.11 -0.15 -2.45
N ARG A 70 -6.87 0.22 -3.49
CA ARG A 70 -8.33 0.26 -3.41
C ARG A 70 -8.92 -1.15 -3.24
N ALA A 71 -8.50 -2.10 -4.06
CA ALA A 71 -8.94 -3.50 -3.95
C ALA A 71 -8.66 -4.07 -2.55
N ARG A 72 -7.48 -3.81 -1.99
CA ARG A 72 -7.14 -4.20 -0.61
C ARG A 72 -8.06 -3.57 0.43
N ALA A 73 -8.47 -2.32 0.25
CA ALA A 73 -9.40 -1.68 1.17
C ALA A 73 -10.80 -2.31 1.10
N ASP A 74 -11.26 -2.61 -0.11
CA ASP A 74 -12.55 -3.27 -0.34
C ASP A 74 -12.55 -4.67 0.30
N GLU A 75 -11.47 -5.45 0.14
CA GLU A 75 -11.27 -6.76 0.79
C GLU A 75 -11.31 -6.67 2.32
N LEU A 76 -10.59 -5.71 2.92
CA LEU A 76 -10.55 -5.53 4.38
C LEU A 76 -11.92 -5.10 4.94
N THR A 77 -12.68 -4.30 4.18
CA THR A 77 -14.02 -3.88 4.57
C THR A 77 -14.98 -5.06 4.57
N ALA A 78 -14.96 -5.89 3.52
CA ALA A 78 -15.77 -7.10 3.44
C ALA A 78 -15.44 -8.09 4.58
N GLN A 79 -14.15 -8.30 4.89
CA GLN A 79 -13.73 -9.14 6.02
C GLN A 79 -14.23 -8.63 7.38
N ALA A 80 -14.28 -7.32 7.58
CA ALA A 80 -14.83 -6.73 8.80
C ALA A 80 -16.36 -6.93 8.89
N GLU A 81 -17.09 -6.78 7.78
CA GLU A 81 -18.54 -7.00 7.72
C GLU A 81 -18.92 -8.47 7.99
N GLU A 82 -18.16 -9.43 7.43
CA GLU A 82 -18.38 -10.86 7.66
C GLU A 82 -18.16 -11.26 9.13
N GLN A 83 -17.15 -10.67 9.79
CA GLN A 83 -16.87 -10.96 11.21
C GLN A 83 -17.91 -10.36 12.17
N ASP A 84 -18.41 -9.17 11.87
CA ASP A 84 -19.51 -8.57 12.66
C ASP A 84 -20.78 -9.41 12.49
N GLY A 85 -21.12 -9.83 11.28
CA GLY A 85 -22.28 -10.70 11.03
C GLY A 85 -22.19 -12.08 11.68
N ALA A 86 -20.99 -12.66 11.78
CA ALA A 86 -20.77 -13.91 12.50
C ALA A 86 -20.91 -13.75 14.03
N SER A 87 -20.58 -12.57 14.57
CA SER A 87 -20.66 -12.28 16.00
C SER A 87 -22.11 -12.02 16.46
N ASP A 88 -22.94 -11.42 15.61
CA ASP A 88 -24.37 -11.17 15.89
C ASP A 88 -25.25 -12.43 15.78
N GLY A 89 -24.73 -13.52 15.20
CA GLY A 89 -25.45 -14.78 14.98
C GLY A 89 -25.55 -15.73 16.19
N ASP A 90 -24.88 -15.43 17.31
CA ASP A 90 -24.81 -16.32 18.49
C ASP A 90 -25.72 -15.88 19.66
N GLY A 91 -26.88 -15.29 19.32
CA GLY A 91 -27.86 -14.80 20.29
C GLY A 91 -29.30 -15.20 19.96
N SER A 92 -29.80 -16.23 20.66
CA SER A 92 -31.22 -16.61 20.84
C SER A 92 -31.87 -17.53 19.79
N GLY A 93 -31.93 -18.84 20.12
CA GLY A 93 -32.94 -19.74 19.57
C GLY A 93 -32.73 -21.21 19.93
N GLY A 94 -33.16 -21.62 21.13
CA GLY A 94 -33.20 -23.03 21.50
C GLY A 94 -34.13 -23.83 20.59
N GLY A 95 -33.62 -24.95 20.06
CA GLY A 95 -34.39 -25.98 19.39
C GLY A 95 -33.51 -27.20 19.09
N PRO A 96 -33.83 -28.41 19.59
CA PRO A 96 -33.23 -29.63 19.07
C PRO A 96 -33.85 -29.86 17.68
N PHE A 97 -33.06 -30.33 16.72
CA PHE A 97 -33.45 -30.54 15.30
C PHE A 97 -33.41 -29.28 14.41
N GLY A 98 -32.22 -28.94 13.92
CA GLY A 98 -32.01 -28.04 12.78
C GLY A 98 -31.20 -28.76 11.71
N SER A 99 -31.78 -28.90 10.53
CA SER A 99 -31.40 -29.78 9.41
C SER A 99 -29.92 -29.79 8.97
N PRO A 100 -29.44 -30.92 8.42
CA PRO A 100 -28.16 -31.00 7.73
C PRO A 100 -28.37 -30.58 6.28
N LEU A 101 -27.73 -29.51 5.81
CA LEU A 101 -27.50 -29.33 4.38
C LEU A 101 -26.07 -28.92 4.07
N PRO A 102 -25.58 -29.33 2.88
CA PRO A 102 -24.25 -29.90 2.73
C PRO A 102 -23.53 -29.26 1.54
N PHE A 103 -22.64 -28.30 1.75
CA PHE A 103 -21.82 -27.80 0.63
C PHE A 103 -20.42 -27.39 1.10
N PRO A 104 -19.43 -27.49 0.20
CA PRO A 104 -18.26 -28.32 0.38
C PRO A 104 -17.07 -27.41 0.17
N PHE A 105 -16.72 -26.60 1.16
CA PHE A 105 -15.51 -25.81 1.02
C PHE A 105 -14.31 -26.76 1.12
N PRO A 106 -13.46 -26.85 0.07
CA PRO A 106 -12.21 -27.57 0.19
C PRO A 106 -11.32 -26.70 1.06
N PHE A 107 -11.31 -26.95 2.36
CA PHE A 107 -10.26 -26.43 3.24
C PHE A 107 -8.92 -27.02 2.80
N PRO A 108 -7.90 -26.21 2.47
CA PRO A 108 -6.51 -26.64 2.53
C PRO A 108 -5.84 -25.81 3.63
N PHE A 109 -6.37 -25.84 4.84
CA PHE A 109 -5.63 -25.34 6.00
C PHE A 109 -5.75 -26.36 7.12
N GLU A 110 -4.92 -27.38 6.99
CA GLU A 110 -4.51 -28.28 8.04
C GLU A 110 -4.01 -27.41 9.20
N LEU A 111 -4.79 -27.34 10.28
CA LEU A 111 -4.42 -26.67 11.52
C LEU A 111 -3.14 -27.32 12.06
N PRO A 112 -1.99 -26.61 12.16
CA PRO A 112 -0.89 -27.07 12.97
C PRO A 112 -1.29 -26.88 14.44
N GLY A 113 -1.15 -27.94 15.24
CA GLY A 113 -1.50 -27.93 16.66
C GLY A 113 -0.76 -26.88 17.50
N PRO A 114 -1.18 -26.66 18.75
CA PRO A 114 -0.66 -25.58 19.57
C PRO A 114 0.73 -25.95 20.09
N CYS A 115 1.76 -25.41 19.44
CA CYS A 115 3.12 -25.43 19.98
C CYS A 115 3.43 -24.08 20.65
N GLY A 116 3.59 -24.14 21.98
CA GLY A 116 4.72 -23.53 22.68
C GLY A 116 4.81 -22.00 22.72
N VAL A 117 4.55 -21.46 23.91
CA VAL A 117 4.90 -20.11 24.40
C VAL A 117 6.30 -19.65 23.94
N PRO A 118 6.48 -18.42 23.45
CA PRO A 118 7.80 -17.77 23.42
C PRO A 118 7.90 -16.67 24.47
N GLY A 119 8.94 -16.79 25.29
CA GLY A 119 9.39 -15.78 26.24
C GLY A 119 10.01 -14.56 25.55
N THR A 120 10.03 -13.48 26.34
CA THR A 120 10.65 -12.18 26.10
C THR A 120 12.10 -12.25 25.63
N GLY A 121 12.43 -11.50 24.58
CA GLY A 121 13.79 -11.31 24.09
C GLY A 121 13.96 -9.97 23.38
N THR A 122 14.76 -9.11 23.99
CA THR A 122 15.13 -7.72 23.64
C THR A 122 15.74 -7.49 22.25
N ARG A 123 15.28 -6.41 21.59
CA ARG A 123 16.03 -5.34 20.91
C ARG A 123 17.45 -5.65 20.40
N SER A 124 17.64 -5.57 19.08
CA SER A 124 18.86 -5.08 18.43
C SER A 124 18.58 -4.81 16.94
N GLY A 125 18.67 -3.56 16.50
CA GLY A 125 18.40 -3.16 15.11
C GLY A 125 19.66 -3.15 14.23
N PRO A 126 19.54 -3.25 12.89
CA PRO A 126 20.65 -3.01 12.00
C PRO A 126 20.70 -1.55 11.52
N ARG A 127 21.91 -0.99 11.57
CA ARG A 127 22.30 0.32 11.03
C ARG A 127 22.11 0.32 9.50
N ARG A 128 21.40 1.32 8.99
CA ARG A 128 21.34 1.63 7.56
C ARG A 128 22.56 2.45 7.17
N ASP A 129 23.37 1.90 6.28
CA ASP A 129 24.44 2.62 5.60
C ASP A 129 23.86 3.76 4.76
N ARG A 130 24.36 4.96 5.03
CA ARG A 130 24.07 6.17 4.26
C ARG A 130 24.80 6.06 2.92
N VAL A 131 24.04 5.84 1.85
CA VAL A 131 24.54 6.12 0.50
C VAL A 131 24.68 7.65 0.35
N CYS A 132 25.92 8.09 0.19
CA CYS A 132 26.29 9.47 -0.08
C CYS A 132 25.72 9.94 -1.44
N MET A 133 24.65 10.75 -1.44
CA MET A 133 24.30 11.59 -2.59
C MET A 133 25.34 12.71 -2.71
N ARG A 134 26.39 12.47 -3.51
CA ARG A 134 27.39 13.47 -3.84
C ARG A 134 26.77 14.47 -4.83
N ARG A 135 26.38 15.65 -4.32
CA ARG A 135 26.03 16.82 -5.14
C ARG A 135 27.23 17.14 -6.05
N ARG A 136 27.06 16.96 -7.36
CA ARG A 136 28.02 17.43 -8.36
C ARG A 136 27.61 18.86 -8.74
N ALA A 137 28.35 19.84 -8.23
CA ALA A 137 28.21 21.23 -8.67
C ALA A 137 28.70 21.36 -10.13
N PRO A 138 28.09 22.24 -10.95
CA PRO A 138 28.61 22.52 -12.28
C PRO A 138 29.92 23.31 -12.22
N ARG A 139 30.85 22.88 -13.07
CA ARG A 139 32.18 23.43 -13.33
C ARG A 139 32.02 24.81 -13.97
N SER A 140 32.47 25.87 -13.29
CA SER A 140 32.67 27.18 -13.92
C SER A 140 33.96 27.12 -14.74
N THR A 141 33.81 26.98 -16.05
CA THR A 141 34.89 27.23 -17.02
C THR A 141 34.56 28.53 -17.71
N ASP A 142 35.44 29.51 -17.57
CA ASP A 142 35.87 30.58 -18.49
C ASP A 142 36.22 31.82 -17.66
N ARG A 143 37.28 32.60 -17.87
CA ARG A 143 38.47 32.55 -18.72
C ARG A 143 39.23 33.83 -18.38
N SER A 144 40.50 33.69 -18.01
CA SER A 144 41.48 34.78 -17.95
C SER A 144 41.51 35.50 -19.32
N GLU A 145 41.37 36.83 -19.41
CA GLU A 145 42.43 37.88 -19.49
C GLU A 145 41.93 38.99 -20.45
N PRO A 146 42.62 40.14 -20.68
CA PRO A 146 43.64 40.83 -19.90
C PRO A 146 43.36 42.35 -19.72
N ARG A 147 44.29 42.96 -18.97
CA ARG A 147 44.52 44.35 -18.58
C ARG A 147 45.00 45.25 -19.74
N ALA A 148 44.50 46.50 -19.83
CA ALA A 148 45.22 47.71 -20.30
C ALA A 148 44.28 48.94 -20.36
N PRO A 149 44.79 50.18 -20.46
CA PRO A 149 46.11 50.70 -20.06
C PRO A 149 46.08 51.43 -18.71
#